data_AF-A0A523T004-F1
#
_entry.id   AF-A0A523T004-F1
#
_cell.length_a   1.000
_cell.length_b   1.000
_cell.length_c   1.000
_cell.angle_alpha   90.00
_cell.angle_beta   90.00
_cell.angle_gamma   90.00
#
_symmetry.space_group_name_H-M   'P 1'
#
loop_
_entity.id
_entity.type
_entity.pdbx_description
1 polymer ?
#
loop_
_entity_poly.entity_id
_entity_poly.type
_entity_poly.pdbx_seq_one_letter_code
_entity_poly.pdbx_strand_id
1 'polypeptide(L)'
;MPKIPTHLLDIYKERRKLIKELHSVGPFIRGSVVELRHSCGKKNCKRCQSGEKHPANYLSLSLSGKTKIIYLSKKDKMRAKRWVSNYRKLLEIAEKLSWLNVQIFTGKKM
;
A
#
# COMPACT_ATOMS: atom_id res chain seq x y z
N MET A 1 -16.74 24.81 -18.89
CA MET A 1 -16.51 24.26 -17.53
C MET A 1 -17.74 24.56 -16.68
N PRO A 2 -18.29 23.62 -15.91
CA PRO A 2 -19.39 23.91 -14.99
C PRO A 2 -18.97 24.97 -13.96
N LYS A 3 -19.86 25.93 -13.67
CA LYS A 3 -19.63 26.96 -12.65
C LYS A 3 -19.48 26.28 -11.28
N ILE A 4 -18.37 26.55 -10.59
CA ILE A 4 -18.13 26.02 -9.24
C ILE A 4 -18.92 26.88 -8.25
N PRO A 5 -19.81 26.30 -7.43
CA PRO A 5 -20.50 27.04 -6.37
C PRO A 5 -19.51 27.62 -5.36
N THR A 6 -19.68 28.87 -4.95
CA THR A 6 -18.75 29.60 -4.06
C THR A 6 -18.52 28.86 -2.74
N HIS A 7 -19.56 28.24 -2.18
CA HIS A 7 -19.48 27.50 -0.91
C HIS A 7 -18.71 26.17 -1.01
N LEU A 8 -18.38 25.70 -2.22
CA LEU A 8 -17.63 24.46 -2.47
C LEU A 8 -16.20 24.73 -2.97
N LEU A 9 -15.76 25.98 -3.08
CA LEU A 9 -14.44 26.33 -3.62
C LEU A 9 -13.29 25.59 -2.92
N ASP A 10 -13.34 25.49 -1.59
CA ASP A 10 -12.32 24.77 -0.81
C ASP A 10 -12.28 23.28 -1.13
N ILE A 11 -13.44 22.64 -1.33
CA ILE A 11 -13.54 21.22 -1.67
C ILE A 11 -12.91 20.98 -3.05
N TYR A 12 -13.17 21.86 -4.02
CA TYR A 12 -12.53 21.81 -5.34
C TYR A 12 -11.02 22.09 -5.29
N LYS A 13 -10.55 22.90 -4.35
CA LYS A 13 -9.12 23.16 -4.13
C LYS A 13 -8.44 21.93 -3.54
N GLU A 14 -9.02 21.33 -2.51
CA GLU A 14 -8.48 20.12 -1.87
C GLU A 14 -8.51 18.93 -2.82
N ARG A 15 -9.59 18.76 -3.60
CA ARG A 15 -9.65 17.71 -4.64
C ARG A 15 -8.51 17.86 -5.64
N ARG A 16 -8.21 19.09 -6.09
CA ARG A 16 -7.09 19.35 -7.00
C ARG A 16 -5.74 19.02 -6.38
N LYS A 17 -5.54 19.31 -5.09
CA LYS A 17 -4.34 18.95 -4.35
C LYS A 17 -4.18 17.42 -4.26
N LEU A 18 -5.24 16.71 -3.86
CA LEU A 18 -5.23 15.26 -3.78
C LEU A 18 -5.00 14.58 -5.13
N ILE A 19 -5.54 15.13 -6.23
CA ILE A 19 -5.22 14.64 -7.59
C ILE A 19 -3.73 14.82 -7.88
N LYS A 20 -3.12 15.96 -7.53
CA LYS A 20 -1.66 16.14 -7.70
C LYS A 20 -0.87 15.14 -6.85
N GLU A 21 -1.28 14.90 -5.60
CA GLU A 21 -0.67 13.90 -4.73
C GLU A 21 -0.81 12.48 -5.31
N LEU A 22 -1.98 12.14 -5.85
CA LEU A 22 -2.24 10.87 -6.52
C LEU A 22 -1.28 10.65 -7.69
N HIS A 23 -1.08 11.66 -8.54
CA HIS A 23 -0.15 11.61 -9.67
C HIS A 23 1.31 11.41 -9.24
N SER A 24 1.66 11.83 -8.02
CA SER A 24 3.01 11.62 -7.46
C SER A 24 3.22 10.24 -6.83
N VAL A 25 2.18 9.41 -6.70
CA VAL A 25 2.31 8.06 -6.18
C VAL A 25 3.09 7.22 -7.19
N GLY A 26 4.30 6.80 -6.80
CA GLY A 26 5.13 5.92 -7.62
C GLY A 26 4.60 4.48 -7.67
N PRO A 27 5.40 3.52 -8.17
CA PRO A 27 5.00 2.12 -8.27
C PRO A 27 4.49 1.57 -6.94
N PHE A 28 3.41 0.79 -6.98
CA PHE A 28 2.75 0.27 -5.80
C PHE A 28 2.45 -1.23 -5.92
N ILE A 29 2.36 -1.90 -4.77
CA ILE A 29 1.96 -3.31 -4.68
C ILE A 29 0.88 -3.45 -3.60
N ARG A 30 -0.24 -4.05 -3.96
CA ARG A 30 -1.24 -4.54 -3.00
C ARG A 30 -0.70 -5.79 -2.30
N GLY A 31 -0.21 -5.63 -1.08
CA GLY A 31 0.32 -6.75 -0.29
C GLY A 31 0.96 -6.27 1.01
N SER A 32 1.77 -7.14 1.60
CA SER A 32 2.52 -6.85 2.82
C SER A 32 3.92 -7.46 2.74
N VAL A 33 4.90 -6.78 3.36
CA VAL A 33 6.21 -7.37 3.61
C VAL A 33 6.16 -8.04 4.97
N VAL A 34 6.39 -9.35 5.00
CA VAL A 34 6.32 -10.19 6.19
C VAL A 34 7.67 -10.84 6.45
N GLU A 35 7.93 -11.19 7.70
CA GLU A 35 9.07 -12.02 8.08
C GLU A 35 8.56 -13.40 8.46
N LEU A 36 9.10 -14.45 7.82
CA LEU A 36 8.77 -15.84 8.10
C LEU A 36 10.02 -16.57 8.57
N ARG A 37 9.83 -17.54 9.48
CA ARG A 37 10.91 -18.38 9.98
C ARG A 37 10.86 -19.76 9.33
N HIS A 38 11.96 -20.20 8.74
CA HIS A 38 12.06 -21.48 8.04
C HIS A 38 13.30 -22.28 8.45
N SER A 39 13.20 -23.60 8.37
CA SER A 39 14.36 -24.47 8.56
C SER A 39 15.30 -24.33 7.37
N CYS A 40 16.61 -24.37 7.62
CA CYS A 40 17.61 -24.42 6.56
C CYS A 40 17.89 -25.87 6.15
N GLY A 41 18.47 -26.07 4.96
CA GLY A 41 18.83 -27.41 4.44
C GLY A 41 20.08 -28.03 5.09
N LYS A 42 20.70 -27.38 6.08
CA LYS A 42 21.93 -27.88 6.75
C LYS A 42 21.55 -28.90 7.83
N LYS A 43 21.93 -30.16 7.62
CA LYS A 43 21.62 -31.31 8.52
C LYS A 43 21.93 -31.04 10.00
N ASN A 44 23.03 -30.32 10.28
CA ASN A 44 23.50 -30.06 11.66
C ASN A 44 23.36 -28.58 12.06
N CYS A 45 22.33 -27.87 11.59
CA CYS A 45 22.10 -26.50 12.03
C CYS A 45 21.51 -26.46 13.44
N LYS A 46 22.32 -26.04 14.42
CA LYS A 46 21.90 -25.87 15.83
C LYS A 46 20.62 -25.04 15.97
N ARG A 47 20.50 -23.95 15.21
CA ARG A 47 19.36 -23.03 15.25
C ARG A 47 18.05 -23.64 14.72
N CYS A 48 18.15 -24.57 13.77
CA CYS A 48 16.98 -25.30 13.30
C CYS A 48 16.61 -26.44 14.24
N GLN A 49 17.59 -27.13 14.80
CA GLN A 49 17.39 -28.22 15.76
C GLN A 49 16.78 -27.73 17.08
N SER A 50 17.08 -26.50 17.50
CA SER A 50 16.47 -25.87 18.67
C SER A 50 15.06 -25.31 18.43
N GLY A 51 14.55 -25.35 17.18
CA GLY A 51 13.23 -24.82 16.82
C GLY A 51 13.17 -23.32 16.51
N GLU A 52 14.24 -22.55 16.76
CA GLU A 52 14.30 -21.11 16.46
C GLU A 52 14.09 -20.78 14.99
N LYS A 53 14.61 -21.63 14.08
CA LYS A 53 14.57 -21.45 12.61
C LYS A 53 15.23 -20.14 12.14
N HIS A 54 15.35 -19.95 10.82
CA HIS A 54 15.99 -18.76 10.24
C HIS A 54 14.94 -17.77 9.72
N PRO A 55 15.06 -16.46 10.05
CA PRO A 55 14.16 -15.46 9.50
C PRO A 55 14.52 -15.13 8.04
N ALA A 56 13.51 -15.00 7.20
CA ALA A 56 13.61 -14.41 5.86
C ALA A 56 12.43 -13.48 5.61
N ASN A 57 12.65 -12.47 4.78
CA ASN A 57 11.61 -11.51 4.43
C ASN A 57 10.96 -11.92 3.12
N TYR A 58 9.65 -11.75 3.06
CA TYR A 58 8.85 -12.11 1.90
C TYR A 58 7.83 -11.02 1.59
N LEU A 59 7.47 -10.90 0.32
CA LEU A 59 6.29 -10.18 -0.11
C LEU A 59 5.12 -11.17 -0.15
N SER A 60 4.13 -10.92 0.69
CA SER A 60 2.85 -11.63 0.69
C SER A 60 1.82 -10.82 -0.09
N LEU A 61 1.19 -11.43 -1.08
CA LEU A 61 0.13 -10.80 -1.88
C LEU A 61 -0.98 -11.81 -2.20
N SER A 62 -2.20 -11.31 -2.34
CA SER A 62 -3.33 -12.13 -2.82
C SER A 62 -3.44 -11.99 -4.33
N LEU A 63 -3.35 -13.10 -5.05
CA LEU A 63 -3.56 -13.16 -6.49
C LEU A 63 -4.67 -14.18 -6.78
N SER A 64 -5.77 -13.73 -7.38
CA SER A 64 -6.93 -14.57 -7.71
C SER A 64 -7.45 -15.38 -6.52
N GLY A 65 -7.55 -14.74 -5.35
CA GLY A 65 -8.04 -15.36 -4.11
C GLY A 65 -7.04 -16.27 -3.39
N LYS A 66 -5.82 -16.44 -3.92
CA LYS A 66 -4.76 -17.26 -3.30
C LYS A 66 -3.59 -16.40 -2.83
N THR A 67 -3.10 -16.69 -1.63
CA THR A 67 -1.90 -16.06 -1.08
C THR A 67 -0.66 -16.57 -1.82
N LYS A 68 0.11 -15.65 -2.40
CA LYS A 68 1.44 -15.90 -2.96
C LYS A 68 2.49 -15.23 -2.09
N ILE A 69 3.60 -15.93 -1.89
CA ILE A 69 4.71 -15.49 -1.07
C ILE A 69 5.97 -15.47 -1.94
N ILE A 70 6.63 -14.32 -2.05
CA ILE A 70 7.82 -14.13 -2.87
C ILE A 70 8.99 -13.76 -1.95
N TYR A 71 10.10 -14.49 -2.03
CA TYR A 71 11.30 -14.20 -1.25
C TYR A 71 11.88 -12.82 -1.60
N LEU A 72 12.36 -12.09 -0.58
CA LEU A 72 12.99 -10.79 -0.75
C LEU A 72 14.44 -10.80 -0.28
N SER A 73 15.35 -10.42 -1.18
CA SER A 73 16.70 -10.01 -0.80
C SER A 73 16.66 -8.77 0.10
N LYS A 74 17.78 -8.41 0.75
CA LYS A 74 17.88 -7.16 1.53
C LYS A 74 17.54 -5.92 0.69
N LYS A 75 18.01 -5.87 -0.56
CA LYS A 75 17.74 -4.77 -1.50
C LYS A 75 16.26 -4.72 -1.88
N ASP A 76 15.69 -5.88 -2.19
CA ASP A 76 14.27 -5.98 -2.58
C ASP A 76 13.31 -5.71 -1.44
N LYS A 77 13.69 -6.04 -0.19
CA LYS A 77 12.91 -5.72 1.01
C LYS A 77 12.60 -4.23 1.10
N MET A 78 13.60 -3.37 0.94
CA MET A 78 13.41 -1.91 1.02
C MET A 78 12.50 -1.41 -0.10
N ARG A 79 12.72 -1.90 -1.33
CA ARG A 79 11.90 -1.57 -2.50
C ARG A 79 10.45 -2.00 -2.32
N ALA A 80 10.22 -3.25 -1.90
CA ALA A 80 8.89 -3.80 -1.64
C ALA A 80 8.16 -3.04 -0.53
N LYS A 81 8.84 -2.69 0.57
CA LYS A 81 8.27 -1.86 1.64
C LYS A 81 7.79 -0.51 1.10
N ARG A 82 8.60 0.17 0.27
CA ARG A 82 8.22 1.43 -0.36
C ARG A 82 6.98 1.27 -1.23
N TRP A 83 6.92 0.24 -2.07
CA TRP A 83 5.79 0.03 -2.99
C TRP A 83 4.52 -0.42 -2.27
N VAL A 84 4.62 -1.21 -1.20
CA VAL A 84 3.48 -1.51 -0.31
C VAL A 84 2.97 -0.25 0.38
N SER A 85 3.88 0.62 0.84
CA SER A 85 3.48 1.91 1.44
C SER A 85 2.82 2.83 0.42
N ASN A 86 3.27 2.85 -0.83
CA ASN A 86 2.64 3.61 -1.90
C ASN A 86 1.20 3.13 -2.14
N TYR A 87 0.94 1.83 -2.04
CA TYR A 87 -0.42 1.29 -2.16
C TYR A 87 -1.34 1.77 -1.02
N ARG A 88 -0.82 1.87 0.21
CA ARG A 88 -1.58 2.43 1.34
C ARG A 88 -1.92 3.90 1.11
N LYS A 89 -0.93 4.70 0.70
CA LYS A 89 -1.11 6.11 0.35
C LYS A 89 -2.14 6.28 -0.78
N LEU A 90 -2.10 5.40 -1.79
CA LEU A 90 -3.08 5.39 -2.88
C LEU A 90 -4.50 5.21 -2.34
N LEU A 91 -4.73 4.24 -1.45
CA LEU A 91 -6.05 3.99 -0.86
C LEU A 91 -6.52 5.18 -0.02
N GLU A 92 -5.66 5.75 0.82
CA GLU A 92 -6.00 6.93 1.62
C GLU A 92 -6.40 8.14 0.76
N ILE A 93 -5.69 8.38 -0.34
CA ILE A 93 -6.04 9.45 -1.28
C ILE A 93 -7.36 9.14 -2.00
N ALA A 94 -7.57 7.89 -2.42
CA ALA A 94 -8.78 7.47 -3.10
C ALA A 94 -10.02 7.62 -2.20
N GLU A 95 -9.92 7.25 -0.92
CA GLU A 95 -11.00 7.43 0.06
C GLU A 95 -11.34 8.91 0.26
N LYS A 96 -10.32 9.76 0.45
CA LYS A 96 -10.52 11.21 0.59
C LYS A 96 -11.14 11.82 -0.67
N LEU A 97 -10.65 11.46 -1.85
CA LEU A 97 -11.21 11.92 -3.13
C LEU A 97 -12.67 11.48 -3.28
N SER A 98 -12.99 10.24 -2.92
CA SER A 98 -14.36 9.74 -2.94
C SER A 98 -15.28 10.62 -2.08
N TRP A 99 -14.85 10.95 -0.87
CA TRP A 99 -15.63 11.82 0.03
C TRP A 99 -15.83 13.24 -0.53
N LEU A 100 -14.78 13.88 -1.03
CA LEU A 100 -14.90 15.21 -1.65
C LEU A 100 -15.81 15.16 -2.89
N ASN A 101 -15.78 14.07 -3.66
CA ASN A 101 -16.65 13.89 -4.80
C ASN A 101 -18.11 13.74 -4.39
N VAL A 102 -18.42 13.09 -3.27
CA VAL A 102 -19.77 13.03 -2.70
C VAL A 102 -20.28 14.43 -2.33
N GLN A 103 -19.46 15.25 -1.68
CA GLN A 103 -19.83 16.63 -1.35
C GLN A 103 -20.08 17.48 -2.61
N ILE A 104 -19.26 17.30 -3.65
CA ILE A 104 -19.44 17.98 -4.93
C ILE A 104 -20.71 17.50 -5.64
N PHE A 105 -20.95 16.19 -5.66
CA PHE A 105 -22.11 15.58 -6.31
C PHE A 105 -23.43 15.99 -5.65
N THR A 106 -23.45 16.01 -4.31
CA THR A 106 -24.64 16.40 -3.53
C THR A 106 -24.82 17.92 -3.42
N GLY A 107 -23.79 18.69 -3.75
CA GLY A 107 -23.76 20.14 -3.56
C GLY A 107 -23.70 20.58 -2.09
N LYS A 108 -23.48 19.64 -1.16
CA LYS A 108 -23.50 19.88 0.29
C LYS A 108 -22.10 19.70 0.87
N LYS A 109 -21.68 20.68 1.67
CA LYS A 109 -20.49 20.54 2.52
C LYS A 109 -20.90 19.71 3.74
N MET A 110 -20.23 18.56 3.92
CA MET A 110 -20.47 17.61 5.01
C MET A 110 -19.35 17.67 6.04
#